data_AF-A0AAI8ANA8-F1
#
_entry.id   AF-A0AAI8ANA8-F1
#
_cell.length_a   1.000
_cell.length_b   1.000
_cell.length_c   1.000
_cell.angle_alpha   90.00
_cell.angle_beta   90.00
_cell.angle_gamma   90.00
#
_symmetry.space_group_name_H-M   'P 1'
#
loop_
_entity.id
_entity.type
_entity.pdbx_description
1 polymer ?
#
loop_
_entity_poly.entity_id
_entity_poly.type
_entity_poly.pdbx_seq_one_letter_code
_entity_poly.pdbx_strand_id
1 'polypeptide(L)'
;MSKTFLFLFSALFSHSLFAAPMIEAVIDDPLPVLDEQGKALRDVARSSLPKQAIEVLQWNKELDLVQVDLAGEKVWLDTMSVRVNPPLNIVTMPCQKLSTNLADDHQNNSTLGYGAGCAK
;
A
#
# COMPACT_ATOMS: atom_id res chain seq x y z
N MET A 1 -12.72 46.73 -16.30
CA MET A 1 -11.99 45.46 -16.50
C MET A 1 -11.23 45.08 -15.23
N SER A 2 -11.95 44.56 -14.21
CA SER A 2 -11.33 44.16 -12.91
C SER A 2 -12.10 43.04 -12.20
N LYS A 3 -13.37 42.80 -12.57
CA LYS A 3 -14.24 41.79 -11.93
C LYS A 3 -14.02 40.35 -12.42
N THR A 4 -13.39 40.13 -13.58
CA THR A 4 -13.17 38.78 -14.13
C THR A 4 -11.93 38.09 -13.56
N PHE A 5 -10.98 38.84 -13.00
CA PHE A 5 -9.75 38.28 -12.43
C PHE A 5 -9.98 37.60 -11.07
N LEU A 6 -11.01 38.03 -10.33
CA LEU A 6 -11.32 37.50 -9.00
C LEU A 6 -11.95 36.09 -9.04
N PHE A 7 -12.59 35.71 -10.15
CA PHE A 7 -13.20 34.38 -10.30
C PHE A 7 -12.21 33.28 -10.69
N LEU A 8 -11.03 33.63 -11.20
CA LEU A 8 -10.03 32.66 -11.65
C LEU A 8 -9.12 32.16 -10.50
N PHE A 9 -9.08 32.88 -9.38
CA PHE A 9 -8.24 32.53 -8.22
C PHE A 9 -8.87 31.47 -7.31
N SER A 10 -10.21 31.36 -7.28
CA SER A 10 -10.93 30.38 -6.45
C SER A 10 -10.88 28.95 -6.98
N ALA A 11 -10.47 28.73 -8.24
CA ALA A 11 -10.39 27.40 -8.84
C ALA A 11 -9.05 26.68 -8.59
N LEU A 12 -8.02 27.38 -8.09
CA LEU A 12 -6.66 26.83 -7.92
C LEU A 12 -6.41 26.15 -6.56
N PHE A 13 -7.34 26.25 -5.61
CA PHE A 13 -7.16 25.74 -4.24
C PHE A 13 -7.92 24.44 -3.92
N SER A 14 -8.42 23.72 -4.92
CA SER A 14 -8.93 22.36 -4.72
C SER A 14 -7.78 21.35 -4.70
N HIS A 15 -6.79 21.53 -3.81
CA HIS A 15 -5.85 20.46 -3.50
C HIS A 15 -6.56 19.48 -2.59
N SER A 16 -6.91 18.32 -3.13
CA SER A 16 -7.52 17.22 -2.39
C SER A 16 -6.65 16.89 -1.15
N LEU A 17 -7.21 17.06 0.04
CA LEU A 17 -6.62 16.68 1.33
C LEU A 17 -6.60 15.15 1.48
N PHE A 18 -5.94 14.44 0.58
CA PHE A 18 -5.61 13.04 0.79
C PHE A 18 -4.32 12.97 1.60
N ALA A 19 -4.35 12.21 2.70
CA ALA A 19 -3.16 11.93 3.47
C ALA A 19 -2.12 11.28 2.56
N ALA A 20 -0.89 11.80 2.59
CA ALA A 20 0.22 11.20 1.85
C ALA A 20 0.45 9.77 2.35
N PRO A 21 0.66 8.79 1.46
CA PRO A 21 0.98 7.43 1.86
C PRO A 21 2.31 7.38 2.62
N MET A 22 2.31 6.71 3.76
CA MET A 22 3.46 6.56 4.64
C MET A 22 3.77 5.08 4.83
N ILE A 23 5.05 4.73 4.88
CA ILE A 23 5.49 3.41 5.35
C ILE A 23 5.47 3.43 6.88
N GLU A 24 4.59 2.63 7.47
CA GLU A 24 4.43 2.51 8.92
C GLU A 24 5.27 1.38 9.51
N ALA A 25 5.55 0.34 8.72
CA ALA A 25 6.33 -0.80 9.17
C ALA A 25 7.11 -1.46 8.04
N VAL A 26 8.20 -2.12 8.40
CA VAL A 26 9.01 -2.95 7.52
C VAL A 26 8.79 -4.41 7.89
N ILE A 27 8.48 -5.24 6.90
CA ILE A 27 8.10 -6.65 7.07
C ILE A 27 9.31 -7.56 6.98
N ASP A 28 10.23 -7.26 6.05
CA ASP A 28 11.44 -8.06 5.82
C ASP A 28 12.64 -7.55 6.61
N ASP A 29 13.57 -8.46 6.92
CA ASP A 29 14.87 -8.14 7.51
C ASP A 29 15.89 -9.21 7.06
N PRO A 30 16.87 -8.85 6.19
CA PRO A 30 17.13 -7.51 5.68
C PRO A 30 16.07 -7.02 4.68
N LEU A 31 15.89 -5.70 4.61
CA LEU A 31 15.04 -5.02 3.63
C LEU A 31 15.80 -4.86 2.30
N PRO A 32 15.34 -5.45 1.19
CA PRO A 32 15.95 -5.22 -0.11
C PRO A 32 15.64 -3.81 -0.61
N VAL A 33 16.69 -3.12 -1.05
CA VAL A 33 16.62 -1.82 -1.72
C VAL A 33 16.82 -2.04 -3.22
N LEU A 34 15.89 -1.52 -4.02
CA LEU A 34 15.79 -1.76 -5.44
C LEU A 34 16.06 -0.49 -6.26
N ASP A 35 16.38 -0.68 -7.54
CA ASP A 35 16.35 0.38 -8.54
C ASP A 35 14.96 0.55 -9.18
N GLU A 36 14.85 1.49 -10.12
CA GLU A 36 13.60 1.78 -10.85
C GLU A 36 13.05 0.60 -11.66
N GLN A 37 13.90 -0.38 -11.98
CA GLN A 37 13.55 -1.58 -12.73
C GLN A 37 13.26 -2.77 -11.80
N GLY A 38 13.28 -2.58 -10.48
CA GLY A 38 13.02 -3.62 -9.48
C GLY A 38 14.21 -4.56 -9.25
N LYS A 39 15.41 -4.21 -9.72
CA LYS A 39 16.61 -4.99 -9.45
C LYS A 39 17.19 -4.61 -8.09
N ALA A 40 17.56 -5.63 -7.31
CA ALA A 40 18.21 -5.42 -6.02
C ALA A 40 19.57 -4.73 -6.17
N LEU A 41 19.74 -3.63 -5.43
CA LEU A 41 20.98 -2.87 -5.30
C LEU A 41 21.76 -3.31 -4.06
N ARG A 42 21.05 -3.41 -2.92
CA ARG A 42 21.64 -3.73 -1.61
C ARG A 42 20.56 -4.13 -0.61
N ASP A 43 21.00 -4.79 0.45
CA ASP A 43 20.18 -5.17 1.60
C ASP A 43 20.44 -4.24 2.78
N VAL A 44 19.38 -3.86 3.50
CA VAL A 44 19.44 -2.94 4.64
C VAL A 44 18.83 -3.59 5.86
N ALA A 45 19.61 -3.70 6.94
CA ALA A 45 19.09 -4.21 8.20
C ALA A 45 18.01 -3.27 8.74
N ARG A 46 16.90 -3.82 9.23
CA ARG A 46 15.80 -3.02 9.80
C ARG A 46 16.27 -2.09 10.91
N SER A 47 17.26 -2.50 11.69
CA SER A 47 17.86 -1.71 12.78
C SER A 47 18.53 -0.42 12.31
N SER A 48 18.89 -0.31 11.03
CA SER A 48 19.51 0.88 10.44
C SER A 48 18.51 1.87 9.84
N LEU A 49 17.24 1.50 9.75
CA LEU A 49 16.19 2.35 9.20
C LEU A 49 15.69 3.37 10.23
N PRO A 50 15.13 4.50 9.78
CA PRO A 50 14.44 5.44 10.67
C PRO A 50 13.33 4.73 11.45
N LYS A 51 13.17 5.06 12.74
CA LYS A 51 12.05 4.56 13.56
C LYS A 51 10.72 5.26 13.26
N GLN A 52 10.79 6.35 12.50
CA GLN A 52 9.64 7.18 12.14
C GLN A 52 9.03 6.64 10.86
N ALA A 53 7.75 6.94 10.62
CA ALA A 53 7.11 6.59 9.36
C ALA A 53 7.82 7.33 8.20
N ILE A 54 8.00 6.64 7.08
CA ILE A 54 8.73 7.16 5.91
C ILE A 54 7.71 7.56 4.85
N GLU A 55 7.80 8.79 4.35
CA GLU A 55 6.89 9.26 3.29
C GLU A 55 7.16 8.54 1.96
N VAL A 56 6.08 8.09 1.32
CA VAL A 56 6.14 7.54 -0.04
C VAL A 56 6.09 8.70 -1.03
N LEU A 57 7.18 8.87 -1.79
CA LEU A 57 7.35 9.93 -2.77
C LEU A 57 6.65 9.58 -4.09
N GLN A 58 6.76 8.32 -4.53
CA GLN A 58 6.17 7.82 -5.77
C GLN A 58 5.77 6.36 -5.63
N TRP A 59 4.81 5.94 -6.45
CA TRP A 59 4.40 4.55 -6.57
C TRP A 59 4.47 4.12 -8.04
N ASN A 60 5.28 3.10 -8.31
CA ASN A 60 5.31 2.40 -9.58
C ASN A 60 4.32 1.24 -9.51
N LYS A 61 3.13 1.44 -10.06
CA LYS A 61 2.04 0.46 -10.05
C LYS A 61 2.33 -0.79 -10.89
N GLU A 62 3.18 -0.71 -11.90
CA GLU A 62 3.48 -1.85 -12.79
C GLU A 62 4.37 -2.88 -12.10
N LEU A 63 5.36 -2.41 -11.35
CA LEU A 63 6.29 -3.26 -10.58
C LEU A 63 5.91 -3.39 -9.10
N ASP A 64 4.83 -2.72 -8.69
CA ASP A 64 4.39 -2.55 -7.30
C ASP A 64 5.51 -2.11 -6.34
N LEU A 65 6.22 -1.05 -6.73
CA LEU A 65 7.32 -0.48 -5.96
C LEU A 65 6.99 0.91 -5.44
N VAL A 66 7.48 1.25 -4.25
CA VAL A 66 7.38 2.59 -3.67
C VAL A 66 8.72 3.26 -3.59
N GLN A 67 8.80 4.51 -4.05
CA GLN A 67 9.98 5.34 -3.91
C GLN A 67 9.94 6.09 -2.58
N VAL A 68 11.06 6.07 -1.86
CA VAL A 68 11.23 6.77 -0.58
C VAL A 68 12.59 7.46 -0.52
N ASP A 69 12.71 8.40 0.41
CA ASP A 69 14.01 8.95 0.81
C ASP A 69 14.55 8.17 2.02
N LEU A 70 15.66 7.47 1.85
CA LEU A 70 16.42 6.87 2.94
C LEU A 70 17.75 7.61 3.08
N ALA A 71 17.88 8.40 4.15
CA ALA A 71 19.11 9.13 4.47
C ALA A 71 19.64 10.02 3.33
N GLY A 72 18.75 10.64 2.55
CA GLY A 72 19.07 11.51 1.42
C GLY A 72 19.21 10.79 0.08
N GLU A 73 19.04 9.47 0.05
CA GLU A 73 19.05 8.66 -1.17
C GLU A 73 17.61 8.28 -1.55
N LYS A 74 17.22 8.57 -2.79
CA LYS A 74 15.95 8.09 -3.35
C LYS A 74 16.10 6.65 -3.78
N VAL A 75 15.33 5.76 -3.18
CA VAL A 75 15.41 4.33 -3.44
C VAL A 75 14.02 3.72 -3.59
N TRP A 76 13.94 2.54 -4.20
CA TRP A 76 12.71 1.80 -4.39
C TRP A 76 12.61 0.62 -3.42
N LEU A 77 11.43 0.40 -2.87
CA LEU A 77 11.10 -0.71 -1.97
C LEU A 77 9.90 -1.47 -2.53
N ASP A 78 9.91 -2.79 -2.38
CA ASP A 78 8.77 -3.64 -2.71
C ASP A 78 7.64 -3.44 -1.68
N THR A 79 6.41 -3.22 -2.16
CA THR A 79 5.21 -3.07 -1.30
C THR A 79 4.91 -4.33 -0.48
N MET A 80 5.43 -5.49 -0.85
CA MET A 80 5.34 -6.74 -0.09
C MET A 80 6.31 -6.77 1.10
N SER A 81 7.38 -5.98 1.06
CA SER A 81 8.38 -5.87 2.12
C SER A 81 8.07 -4.76 3.14
N VAL A 82 7.05 -3.93 2.89
CA VAL A 82 6.67 -2.80 3.76
C VAL A 82 5.16 -2.70 3.96
N ARG A 83 4.73 -2.00 5.02
CA ARG A 83 3.32 -1.65 5.26
C ARG A 83 3.12 -0.18 4.93
N VAL A 84 2.33 0.10 3.90
CA VAL A 84 1.97 1.46 3.48
C VAL A 84 0.55 1.80 3.95
N ASN A 85 0.37 2.99 4.51
CA ASN A 85 -0.92 3.54 4.94
C ASN A 85 -1.10 4.98 4.44
N PRO A 86 -2.23 5.34 3.78
CA PRO A 86 -3.28 4.44 3.28
C PRO A 86 -2.74 3.43 2.25
N PRO A 87 -3.40 2.26 2.11
CA PRO A 87 -2.98 1.23 1.14
C PRO A 87 -3.06 1.78 -0.30
N LEU A 88 -2.00 1.56 -1.07
CA LEU A 88 -1.85 2.07 -2.44
C LEU A 88 -2.75 1.32 -3.44
N ASN A 89 -2.85 0.01 -3.28
CA ASN A 89 -3.69 -0.85 -4.12
C ASN A 89 -4.75 -1.56 -3.27
N ILE A 90 -6.01 -1.15 -3.42
CA ILE A 90 -7.15 -1.80 -2.77
C ILE A 90 -7.78 -2.74 -3.78
N VAL A 91 -7.51 -4.04 -3.67
CA VAL A 91 -8.22 -5.06 -4.45
C VAL A 91 -9.54 -5.35 -3.75
N THR A 92 -10.65 -4.90 -4.34
CA THR A 92 -11.99 -5.28 -3.87
C THR A 92 -12.24 -6.74 -4.23
N MET A 93 -12.05 -7.65 -3.27
CA MET A 93 -12.51 -9.02 -3.45
C MET A 93 -14.04 -9.04 -3.35
N PRO A 94 -14.76 -9.53 -4.38
CA PRO A 94 -16.19 -9.72 -4.25
C PRO A 94 -16.43 -10.73 -3.13
N CYS A 95 -17.29 -10.39 -2.18
CA CYS A 95 -17.72 -11.35 -1.18
C CYS A 95 -18.43 -12.50 -1.91
N GLN A 96 -17.75 -13.62 -2.10
CA GLN A 96 -18.35 -14.80 -2.66
C GLN A 96 -19.20 -15.46 -1.58
N LYS A 97 -20.50 -15.53 -1.85
CA LYS A 97 -21.45 -16.27 -1.01
C LYS A 97 -21.07 -17.75 -1.13
N LEU A 98 -20.61 -18.36 -0.04
CA LEU A 98 -20.38 -19.80 0.01
C LEU A 98 -21.66 -20.52 -0.42
N SER A 99 -21.56 -21.43 -1.39
CA SER A 99 -22.70 -22.23 -1.81
C SER A 99 -23.08 -23.16 -0.67
N THR A 100 -24.19 -22.87 0.01
CA THR A 100 -24.79 -23.77 1.00
C THR A 100 -25.47 -24.91 0.27
N ASN A 101 -24.70 -25.84 -0.28
CA ASN A 101 -25.21 -27.11 -0.82
C ASN A 101 -24.16 -28.19 -0.57
N LEU A 102 -24.32 -28.92 0.52
CA LEU A 102 -24.51 -30.37 0.49
C LEU A 102 -24.95 -30.80 1.89
N ALA A 103 -26.16 -31.34 2.02
CA ALA A 103 -26.67 -31.94 3.24
C ALA A 103 -25.97 -33.26 3.62
N ASP A 104 -24.82 -33.57 3.02
CA ASP A 104 -24.02 -34.78 3.24
C ASP A 104 -22.65 -34.51 3.87
N ASP A 105 -22.35 -33.27 4.30
CA ASP A 105 -21.05 -32.92 4.93
C ASP A 105 -20.97 -33.32 6.42
N HIS A 106 -21.48 -34.51 6.76
CA HIS A 106 -21.47 -35.07 8.11
C HIS A 106 -20.18 -35.85 8.44
N GLN A 107 -19.16 -35.83 7.59
CA GLN A 107 -17.99 -36.73 7.74
C GLN A 107 -16.62 -36.11 7.53
N ASN A 108 -16.45 -34.78 7.59
CA ASN A 108 -15.11 -34.22 7.63
C ASN A 108 -14.92 -33.24 8.78
N ASN A 109 -14.23 -33.69 9.82
CA ASN A 109 -13.81 -32.88 10.98
C ASN A 109 -12.65 -31.92 10.61
N SER A 110 -12.48 -31.61 9.33
CA SER A 110 -11.48 -30.66 8.86
C SER A 110 -12.10 -29.27 8.86
N THR A 111 -11.78 -28.49 9.88
CA THR A 111 -12.12 -27.06 9.92
C THR A 111 -11.30 -26.32 8.87
N LEU A 112 -11.76 -26.32 7.62
CA LEU A 112 -11.30 -25.35 6.62
C LEU A 112 -11.77 -23.98 7.13
N GLY A 113 -10.82 -23.19 7.64
CA GLY A 113 -11.05 -21.84 8.11
C GLY A 113 -11.42 -20.93 6.94
N TYR A 114 -12.69 -20.93 6.54
CA TYR A 114 -13.22 -19.92 5.65
C TYR A 114 -13.23 -18.59 6.41
N GLY A 115 -12.55 -17.59 5.85
CA GLY A 115 -12.34 -16.27 6.45
C GLY A 115 -13.64 -15.64 6.97
N ALA A 116 -13.50 -14.79 8.00
CA ALA A 116 -14.59 -14.16 8.73
C ALA A 116 -15.76 -13.78 7.82
N GLY A 117 -16.93 -14.35 8.11
CA GLY A 117 -18.13 -14.19 7.30
C GLY A 117 -18.41 -12.73 7.00
N CYS A 118 -18.70 -12.44 5.74
CA CYS A 118 -19.10 -11.11 5.31
C CYS A 118 -20.30 -10.64 6.14
N ALA A 119 -20.23 -9.42 6.69
CA ALA A 119 -21.39 -8.78 7.29
C ALA A 119 -22.47 -8.58 6.22
N LYS A 120 -23.73 -8.86 6.59
CA LYS A 120 -24.92 -8.65 5.77
C LYS A 120 -25.18 -7.17 5.50
#